data_AF-A0A812ZA52-F1
#
_entry.id   AF-A0A812ZA52-F1
#
_cell.length_a   1.000
_cell.length_b   1.000
_cell.length_c   1.000
_cell.angle_alpha   90.00
_cell.angle_beta   90.00
_cell.angle_gamma   90.00
#
_symmetry.space_group_name_H-M   'P 1'
#
loop_
_entity.id
_entity.type
_entity.pdbx_description
1 polymer ?
#
loop_
_entity_poly.entity_id
_entity_poly.type
_entity_poly.pdbx_seq_one_letter_code
_entity_poly.pdbx_strand_id
1 'polypeptide(L)'
;MGGCVAIPLPCKNTTLKGEDETIQPAKMAGRVPGVTVSIEAVQMEIAQKGGSPSPLLEAVMAGRSMDTEWARAIAKNIAKPDYTLGQYFQDLMATFPELHLFGLEGMSADTMEFKRDFLYGGRVAGDEFQRTIGAFFAIYWLVRQSVDGKNGFCHGVDDTWRPLASREGESDKCRAFYGDNTIWKHFQDLMIDAGILVQGSGSKLEVDCETTLALLVLTALHDVMKVSLLLPVVQPPDAPYRGYLKSEVVGDHDMAIFYLIERYPELLPSLSSLKPDLQSSVRMVLSGLAFNNGWFVQAEAPPGAVLRGIKAAITSQNKSDRKLTKRDLSLYFVHWLTDLAGAEPSPLLGCLKLTSQLPLPVLKSFMESVKYIQQLADRTETEVMESYLKDRWRNAQPPMGPLPSGPEALAKTRLLCIFGMR
;
A
#
# COMPACT_ATOMS: atom_id res chain seq x y z
N MET A 1 -3.25 14.88 -52.24
CA MET A 1 -1.99 15.48 -51.78
C MET A 1 -2.25 16.98 -51.60
N GLY A 2 -2.74 17.50 -50.48
CA GLY A 2 -2.45 17.16 -49.09
C GLY A 2 -1.40 18.09 -48.50
N GLY A 3 -1.54 19.42 -48.68
CA GLY A 3 -0.62 20.43 -48.13
C GLY A 3 -1.28 21.17 -46.97
N CYS A 4 -0.89 20.82 -45.74
CA CYS A 4 -1.32 21.47 -44.51
C CYS A 4 -0.81 22.91 -44.46
N VAL A 5 -1.75 23.86 -44.35
CA VAL A 5 -1.52 25.25 -43.99
C VAL A 5 -1.44 25.32 -42.47
N ALA A 6 -0.29 25.74 -41.95
CA ALA A 6 -0.10 26.03 -40.53
C ALA A 6 -0.91 27.27 -40.15
N ILE A 7 -1.86 27.10 -39.22
CA ILE A 7 -2.54 28.21 -38.56
C ILE A 7 -1.94 28.35 -37.15
N PRO A 8 -1.24 29.45 -36.84
CA PRO A 8 -0.75 29.72 -35.50
C PRO A 8 -1.89 30.26 -34.64
N LEU A 9 -2.14 29.65 -33.48
CA LEU A 9 -3.01 30.22 -32.46
C LEU A 9 -2.17 30.95 -31.40
N PRO A 10 -2.65 32.08 -30.85
CA PRO A 10 -1.80 33.12 -30.28
C PRO A 10 -1.58 32.94 -28.78
N CYS A 11 -0.31 32.90 -28.37
CA CYS A 11 0.09 33.18 -27.00
C CYS A 11 -0.15 34.68 -26.70
N LYS A 12 -1.20 35.00 -25.96
CA LYS A 12 -1.33 36.31 -25.32
C LYS A 12 -0.69 36.27 -23.95
N ASN A 13 0.48 36.89 -23.87
CA ASN A 13 1.04 37.42 -22.64
C ASN A 13 0.09 38.47 -22.08
N THR A 14 -0.44 38.23 -20.87
CA THR A 14 -0.95 39.30 -20.01
C THR A 14 -0.10 39.29 -18.75
N THR A 15 0.78 40.28 -18.69
CA THR A 15 1.62 40.66 -17.56
C THR A 15 0.71 41.07 -16.40
N LEU A 16 0.72 40.32 -15.31
CA LEU A 16 0.39 40.86 -13.99
C LEU A 16 1.70 41.01 -13.23
N LYS A 17 2.14 42.26 -13.13
CA LYS A 17 3.19 42.68 -12.19
C LYS A 17 2.62 42.53 -10.77
N GLY A 18 3.20 41.60 -10.01
CA GLY A 18 2.99 41.45 -8.58
C GLY A 18 4.23 40.76 -8.03
N GLU A 19 5.10 41.56 -7.43
CA GLU A 19 6.15 41.24 -6.46
C GLU A 19 7.02 39.98 -6.69
N ASP A 20 8.28 40.25 -7.02
CA ASP A 20 9.43 39.35 -6.91
C ASP A 20 9.61 38.91 -5.44
N GLU A 21 8.78 37.97 -4.97
CA GLU A 21 9.19 37.11 -3.87
C GLU A 21 10.10 36.05 -4.47
N THR A 22 11.41 36.27 -4.32
CA THR A 22 12.41 35.22 -4.42
C THR A 22 12.04 34.12 -3.41
N ILE A 23 11.26 33.13 -3.86
CA ILE A 23 11.05 31.88 -3.15
C ILE A 23 12.41 31.22 -3.07
N GLN A 24 13.12 31.43 -1.95
CA GLN A 24 14.16 30.52 -1.54
C GLN A 24 13.54 29.12 -1.56
N PRO A 25 14.15 28.11 -2.23
CA PRO A 25 13.59 26.77 -2.22
C PRO A 25 13.62 26.29 -0.78
N ALA A 26 12.47 26.32 -0.13
CA ALA A 26 12.27 25.66 1.13
C ALA A 26 12.75 24.22 0.91
N LYS A 27 13.75 23.79 1.69
CA LYS A 27 14.15 22.37 1.79
C LYS A 27 12.87 21.55 1.70
N MET A 28 12.71 20.76 0.64
CA MET A 28 11.45 20.07 0.38
C MET A 28 11.06 19.34 1.65
N ALA A 29 9.84 19.55 2.16
CA ALA A 29 9.35 18.98 3.41
C ALA A 29 9.16 17.44 3.34
N GLY A 30 9.99 16.75 2.54
CA GLY A 30 9.89 15.34 2.22
C GLY A 30 8.72 14.98 1.29
N ARG A 31 7.96 15.97 0.79
CA ARG A 31 6.71 15.75 0.06
C ARG A 31 6.88 15.87 -1.44
N VAL A 32 6.08 15.09 -2.18
CA VAL A 32 5.89 15.26 -3.62
C VAL A 32 4.79 16.29 -3.91
N PRO A 33 4.74 16.89 -5.13
CA PRO A 33 3.62 17.72 -5.54
C PRO A 33 2.28 16.99 -5.39
N GLY A 34 1.28 17.67 -4.83
CA GLY A 34 -0.07 17.12 -4.66
C GLY A 34 -0.87 17.06 -5.96
N VAL A 35 -2.08 16.52 -5.89
CA VAL A 35 -3.01 16.39 -7.03
C VAL A 35 -4.22 17.28 -6.81
N THR A 36 -4.72 17.89 -7.89
CA THR A 36 -5.94 18.70 -7.89
C THR A 36 -6.88 18.22 -8.98
N VAL A 37 -8.17 18.10 -8.67
CA VAL A 37 -9.22 17.74 -9.64
C VAL A 37 -10.09 18.96 -9.94
N SER A 38 -10.38 19.22 -11.22
CA SER A 38 -11.28 20.31 -11.63
C SER A 38 -12.74 19.95 -11.30
N ILE A 39 -13.40 20.82 -10.53
CA ILE A 39 -14.70 20.55 -9.89
C ILE A 39 -15.88 20.83 -10.83
N GLU A 40 -15.76 21.82 -11.71
CA GLU A 40 -16.87 22.31 -12.55
C GLU A 40 -17.42 21.22 -13.50
N ALA A 41 -16.53 20.39 -14.04
CA ALA A 41 -16.92 19.28 -14.91
C ALA A 41 -17.63 18.14 -14.14
N VAL A 42 -17.17 17.86 -12.91
CA VAL A 42 -17.67 16.75 -12.07
C VAL A 42 -19.09 17.03 -11.56
N GLN A 43 -19.40 18.29 -11.22
CA GLN A 43 -20.72 18.68 -10.72
C GLN A 43 -21.85 18.46 -11.75
N MET A 44 -21.59 18.72 -13.03
CA MET A 44 -22.59 18.53 -14.10
C MET A 44 -22.96 17.05 -14.29
N GLU A 45 -22.02 16.13 -14.10
CA GLU A 45 -22.23 14.69 -14.28
C GLU A 45 -22.96 14.05 -13.11
N ILE A 46 -22.65 14.44 -11.86
CA ILE A 46 -23.31 13.90 -10.65
C ILE A 46 -24.82 14.17 -10.67
N ALA A 47 -25.24 15.37 -11.08
CA ALA A 47 -26.65 15.76 -11.13
C ALA A 47 -27.50 14.89 -12.08
N GLN A 48 -26.87 14.11 -12.97
CA GLN A 48 -27.54 13.30 -13.98
C GLN A 48 -27.63 11.80 -13.66
N LYS A 49 -26.90 11.29 -12.65
CA LYS A 49 -26.83 9.85 -12.33
C LYS A 49 -27.55 9.50 -11.03
N GLY A 50 -28.74 8.91 -11.13
CA GLY A 50 -29.40 8.22 -10.02
C GLY A 50 -29.00 6.73 -9.96
N GLY A 51 -28.83 6.18 -8.76
CA GLY A 51 -28.66 4.73 -8.55
C GLY A 51 -27.22 4.20 -8.43
N SER A 52 -26.22 5.09 -8.38
CA SER A 52 -24.82 4.72 -8.14
C SER A 52 -24.55 4.49 -6.65
N PRO A 53 -23.70 3.50 -6.26
CA PRO A 53 -23.21 3.37 -4.89
C PRO A 53 -22.32 4.56 -4.49
N SER A 54 -21.62 5.20 -5.43
CA SER A 54 -20.75 6.35 -5.17
C SER A 54 -20.78 7.29 -6.38
N PRO A 55 -21.75 8.23 -6.44
CA PRO A 55 -21.95 9.09 -7.60
C PRO A 55 -20.72 9.94 -7.97
N LEU A 56 -19.99 10.43 -6.97
CA LEU A 56 -18.77 11.23 -7.19
C LEU A 56 -17.65 10.36 -7.78
N LEU A 57 -17.43 9.16 -7.25
CA LEU A 57 -16.45 8.22 -7.80
C LEU A 57 -16.78 7.90 -9.26
N GLU A 58 -18.04 7.57 -9.53
CA GLU A 58 -18.48 7.21 -10.88
C GLU A 58 -18.33 8.37 -11.88
N ALA A 59 -18.64 9.61 -11.47
CA ALA A 59 -18.43 10.79 -12.29
C ALA A 59 -16.93 11.00 -12.58
N VAL A 60 -16.08 11.02 -11.55
CA VAL A 60 -14.65 11.31 -11.73
C VAL A 60 -13.94 10.20 -12.54
N MET A 61 -14.37 8.95 -12.40
CA MET A 61 -13.81 7.80 -13.13
C MET A 61 -14.46 7.57 -14.49
N ALA A 62 -15.53 8.29 -14.86
CA ALA A 62 -16.21 8.11 -16.13
C ALA A 62 -15.24 8.28 -17.31
N GLY A 63 -15.22 7.28 -18.20
CA GLY A 63 -14.36 7.28 -19.39
C GLY A 63 -12.85 7.15 -19.11
N ARG A 64 -12.43 7.01 -17.85
CA ARG A 64 -11.03 6.74 -17.50
C ARG A 64 -10.73 5.25 -17.62
N SER A 65 -9.51 4.94 -18.02
CA SER A 65 -8.96 3.59 -18.06
C SER A 65 -7.48 3.63 -17.69
N MET A 66 -6.96 2.49 -17.24
CA MET A 66 -5.52 2.33 -17.03
C MET A 66 -4.88 1.89 -18.35
N ASP A 67 -3.87 2.62 -18.81
CA ASP A 67 -3.05 2.16 -19.93
C ASP A 67 -2.22 0.95 -19.47
N THR A 68 -2.68 -0.25 -19.83
CA THR A 68 -2.03 -1.50 -19.40
C THR A 68 -0.64 -1.70 -20.02
N GLU A 69 -0.35 -1.10 -21.17
CA GLU A 69 0.99 -1.21 -21.78
C GLU A 69 1.97 -0.33 -21.03
N TRP A 70 1.57 0.91 -20.72
CA TRP A 70 2.38 1.82 -19.91
C TRP A 70 2.57 1.29 -18.48
N ALA A 71 1.52 0.73 -17.88
CA ALA A 71 1.60 0.13 -16.55
C ALA A 71 2.60 -1.05 -16.49
N ARG A 72 2.66 -1.88 -17.54
CA ARG A 72 3.69 -2.94 -17.67
C ARG A 72 5.08 -2.35 -17.92
N ALA A 73 5.18 -1.26 -18.69
CA ALA A 73 6.44 -0.58 -18.93
C ALA A 73 7.06 -0.05 -17.63
N ILE A 74 6.25 0.50 -16.72
CA ILE A 74 6.67 0.87 -15.37
C ILE A 74 7.33 -0.33 -14.69
N ALA A 75 6.60 -1.45 -14.53
CA ALA A 75 7.11 -2.64 -13.85
C ALA A 75 8.43 -3.15 -14.45
N LYS A 76 8.54 -3.15 -15.79
CA LYS A 76 9.75 -3.55 -16.52
C LYS A 76 10.93 -2.60 -16.30
N ASN A 77 10.66 -1.31 -16.09
CA ASN A 77 11.69 -0.28 -15.98
C ASN A 77 12.19 -0.05 -14.55
N ILE A 78 11.43 -0.43 -13.51
CA ILE A 78 11.81 -0.18 -12.09
C ILE A 78 13.26 -0.58 -11.79
N ALA A 79 13.72 -1.74 -12.28
CA ALA A 79 15.08 -2.23 -12.00
C ALA A 79 16.18 -1.61 -12.88
N LYS A 80 15.85 -0.74 -13.85
CA LYS A 80 16.83 -0.14 -14.77
C LYS A 80 17.58 1.03 -14.11
N PRO A 81 18.92 1.08 -14.14
CA PRO A 81 19.68 2.11 -13.43
C PRO A 81 19.34 3.56 -13.80
N ASP A 82 18.94 3.81 -15.05
CA ASP A 82 18.59 5.13 -15.59
C ASP A 82 17.14 5.55 -15.32
N TYR A 83 16.29 4.63 -14.85
CA TYR A 83 14.91 4.92 -14.49
C TYR A 83 14.83 5.49 -13.07
N THR A 84 14.69 6.81 -12.99
CA THR A 84 14.73 7.57 -11.73
C THR A 84 13.42 7.51 -10.94
N LEU A 85 13.47 7.83 -9.64
CA LEU A 85 12.27 7.94 -8.81
C LEU A 85 11.29 9.01 -9.32
N GLY A 86 11.82 10.12 -9.87
CA GLY A 86 10.99 11.19 -10.45
C GLY A 86 10.23 10.73 -11.70
N GLN A 87 10.88 9.98 -12.59
CA GLN A 87 10.21 9.36 -13.75
C GLN A 87 9.17 8.34 -13.30
N TYR A 88 9.51 7.51 -12.31
CA TYR A 88 8.56 6.57 -11.72
C TYR A 88 7.31 7.28 -11.18
N PHE A 89 7.48 8.35 -10.40
CA PHE A 89 6.35 9.15 -9.91
C PHE A 89 5.49 9.73 -11.05
N GLN A 90 6.10 10.29 -12.08
CA GLN A 90 5.37 10.83 -13.24
C GLN A 90 4.58 9.74 -13.97
N ASP A 91 5.19 8.57 -14.18
CA ASP A 91 4.53 7.46 -14.84
C ASP A 91 3.37 6.91 -14.01
N LEU A 92 3.52 6.80 -12.68
CA LEU A 92 2.42 6.41 -11.79
C LEU A 92 1.23 7.37 -11.94
N MET A 93 1.48 8.68 -11.87
CA MET A 93 0.45 9.70 -12.01
C MET A 93 -0.23 9.67 -13.38
N ALA A 94 0.50 9.37 -14.46
CA ALA A 94 -0.07 9.22 -15.78
C ALA A 94 -0.89 7.93 -15.97
N THR A 95 -0.58 6.88 -15.20
CA THR A 95 -1.13 5.53 -15.40
C THR A 95 -2.36 5.24 -14.56
N PHE A 96 -2.34 5.62 -13.29
CA PHE A 96 -3.34 5.23 -12.31
C PHE A 96 -4.33 6.38 -12.06
N PRO A 97 -5.51 6.36 -12.70
CA PRO A 97 -6.48 7.43 -12.53
C PRO A 97 -6.94 7.60 -11.08
N GLU A 98 -6.94 6.52 -10.29
CA GLU A 98 -7.36 6.52 -8.89
C GLU A 98 -6.46 7.39 -7.99
N LEU A 99 -5.19 7.63 -8.36
CA LEU A 99 -4.33 8.54 -7.61
C LEU A 99 -4.83 9.99 -7.62
N HIS A 100 -5.67 10.36 -8.59
CA HIS A 100 -6.26 11.69 -8.66
C HIS A 100 -7.43 11.87 -7.69
N LEU A 101 -8.02 10.77 -7.19
CA LEU A 101 -9.15 10.81 -6.26
C LEU A 101 -8.77 11.42 -4.90
N PHE A 102 -7.49 11.35 -4.51
CA PHE A 102 -6.99 12.05 -3.32
C PHE A 102 -7.04 13.57 -3.43
N GLY A 103 -7.15 14.13 -4.65
CA GLY A 103 -7.31 15.57 -4.87
C GLY A 103 -8.72 16.11 -4.58
N LEU A 104 -9.65 15.26 -4.11
CA LEU A 104 -11.05 15.64 -3.84
C LEU A 104 -11.32 16.06 -2.38
N GLU A 105 -10.43 15.75 -1.44
CA GLU A 105 -10.64 16.10 -0.03
C GLU A 105 -10.31 17.58 0.24
N GLY A 106 -11.19 18.27 0.98
CA GLY A 106 -11.28 19.73 1.01
C GLY A 106 -12.62 20.26 0.49
N MET A 107 -13.46 19.38 -0.05
CA MET A 107 -14.84 19.68 -0.46
C MET A 107 -15.82 19.32 0.67
N SER A 108 -16.68 20.25 1.07
CA SER A 108 -17.83 19.97 1.95
C SER A 108 -19.03 19.51 1.12
N ALA A 109 -19.61 18.36 1.48
CA ALA A 109 -20.85 17.85 0.88
C ALA A 109 -22.04 18.81 1.04
N ASP A 110 -22.02 19.68 2.06
CA ASP A 110 -23.15 20.55 2.42
C ASP A 110 -23.06 21.98 1.86
N THR A 111 -21.91 22.40 1.31
CA THR A 111 -21.78 23.79 0.83
C THR A 111 -21.08 24.01 -0.51
N MET A 112 -20.44 23.01 -1.14
CA MET A 112 -19.64 23.25 -2.38
C MET A 112 -18.69 24.47 -2.27
N GLU A 113 -18.34 24.89 -1.06
CA GLU A 113 -17.34 25.90 -0.77
C GLU A 113 -16.18 25.25 -0.04
N PHE A 114 -14.98 25.74 -0.33
CA PHE A 114 -13.72 25.30 0.24
C PHE A 114 -13.66 25.67 1.73
N LYS A 115 -14.33 24.91 2.59
CA LYS A 115 -14.15 25.04 4.03
C LYS A 115 -12.89 24.30 4.44
N ARG A 116 -11.87 25.08 4.77
CA ARG A 116 -10.57 24.67 5.35
C ARG A 116 -10.68 23.85 6.64
N ASP A 117 -11.90 23.66 7.18
CA ASP A 117 -12.15 23.23 8.56
C ASP A 117 -13.00 21.94 8.72
N PHE A 118 -13.19 21.12 7.68
CA PHE A 118 -13.83 19.80 7.87
C PHE A 118 -12.84 18.77 8.48
N LEU A 119 -12.48 19.02 9.73
CA LEU A 119 -11.76 18.12 10.62
C LEU A 119 -12.76 17.16 11.29
N TYR A 120 -13.15 16.10 10.59
CA TYR A 120 -13.65 14.88 11.24
C TYR A 120 -12.68 13.75 10.91
N GLY A 121 -11.77 13.45 11.84
CA GLY A 121 -10.91 12.25 11.76
C GLY A 121 -9.40 12.47 11.55
N GLY A 122 -8.87 13.69 11.68
CA GLY A 122 -7.47 13.91 12.10
C GLY A 122 -6.33 13.65 11.10
N ARG A 123 -6.56 13.47 9.80
CA ARG A 123 -5.51 13.48 8.74
C ARG A 123 -6.08 14.09 7.47
N VAL A 124 -5.32 14.95 6.78
CA VAL A 124 -5.72 15.64 5.54
C VAL A 124 -5.46 14.68 4.37
N ALA A 125 -6.33 14.51 3.35
CA ALA A 125 -6.04 13.65 2.17
C ALA A 125 -4.66 13.84 1.58
N GLY A 126 -4.14 15.07 1.63
CA GLY A 126 -2.77 15.34 1.21
C GLY A 126 -1.78 14.38 1.87
N ASP A 127 -1.95 14.06 3.15
CA ASP A 127 -1.14 13.09 3.88
C ASP A 127 -1.39 11.65 3.41
N GLU A 128 -2.63 11.24 3.16
CA GLU A 128 -2.92 9.89 2.64
C GLU A 128 -2.36 9.71 1.22
N PHE A 129 -2.44 10.74 0.38
CA PHE A 129 -1.75 10.78 -0.92
C PHE A 129 -0.23 10.62 -0.75
N GLN A 130 0.39 11.41 0.14
CA GLN A 130 1.83 11.30 0.40
C GLN A 130 2.22 9.90 0.89
N ARG A 131 1.38 9.25 1.70
CA ARG A 131 1.62 7.89 2.20
C ARG A 131 1.47 6.83 1.13
N THR A 132 0.43 6.92 0.32
CA THR A 132 0.23 6.04 -0.84
C THR A 132 1.42 6.16 -1.80
N ILE A 133 1.89 7.37 -2.09
CA ILE A 133 3.13 7.59 -2.86
C ILE A 133 4.36 7.01 -2.14
N GLY A 134 4.44 7.13 -0.82
CA GLY A 134 5.49 6.48 -0.01
C GLY A 134 5.50 4.96 -0.16
N ALA A 135 4.33 4.33 -0.22
CA ALA A 135 4.21 2.89 -0.47
C ALA A 135 4.69 2.50 -1.87
N PHE A 136 4.34 3.29 -2.90
CA PHE A 136 4.90 3.12 -4.24
C PHE A 136 6.43 3.26 -4.25
N PHE A 137 6.98 4.25 -3.56
CA PHE A 137 8.44 4.44 -3.50
C PHE A 137 9.12 3.29 -2.77
N ALA A 138 8.48 2.73 -1.73
CA ALA A 138 8.96 1.52 -1.07
C ALA A 138 9.03 0.34 -2.05
N ILE A 139 8.02 0.14 -2.91
CA ILE A 139 8.05 -0.89 -3.98
C ILE A 139 9.24 -0.66 -4.91
N TYR A 140 9.40 0.58 -5.41
CA TYR A 140 10.49 0.96 -6.31
C TYR A 140 11.86 0.64 -5.69
N TRP A 141 12.08 0.99 -4.42
CA TRP A 141 13.35 0.76 -3.75
C TRP A 141 13.58 -0.72 -3.40
N LEU A 142 12.56 -1.46 -2.99
CA LEU A 142 12.71 -2.89 -2.67
C LEU A 142 13.07 -3.72 -3.91
N VAL A 143 12.48 -3.41 -5.07
CA VAL A 143 12.85 -4.05 -6.34
C VAL A 143 14.30 -3.71 -6.75
N ARG A 144 14.82 -2.54 -6.34
CA ARG A 144 16.16 -2.05 -6.68
C ARG A 144 17.22 -2.32 -5.62
N GLN A 145 16.98 -3.25 -4.70
CA GLN A 145 17.86 -3.53 -3.57
C GLN A 145 19.33 -3.83 -3.96
N SER A 146 19.56 -4.43 -5.13
CA SER A 146 20.90 -4.76 -5.66
C SER A 146 21.61 -3.60 -6.38
N VAL A 147 20.93 -2.46 -6.53
CA VAL A 147 21.44 -1.27 -7.23
C VAL A 147 21.60 -0.15 -6.21
N ASP A 148 20.59 0.68 -6.03
CA ASP A 148 20.57 1.87 -5.17
C ASP A 148 19.34 1.90 -4.24
N GLY A 149 18.52 0.86 -4.28
CA GLY A 149 17.25 0.80 -3.54
C GLY A 149 17.43 0.93 -2.03
N LYS A 150 18.47 0.30 -1.46
CA LYS A 150 18.76 0.42 -0.02
C LYS A 150 19.01 1.87 0.42
N ASN A 151 19.72 2.63 -0.43
CA ASN A 151 20.05 4.03 -0.18
C ASN A 151 18.77 4.87 -0.15
N GLY A 152 17.93 4.73 -1.18
CA GLY A 152 16.67 5.48 -1.28
C GLY A 152 15.69 5.09 -0.15
N PHE A 153 15.58 3.80 0.15
CA PHE A 153 14.74 3.29 1.23
C PHE A 153 15.13 3.85 2.60
N CYS A 154 16.44 3.98 2.89
CA CYS A 154 16.92 4.43 4.20
C CYS A 154 17.06 5.94 4.33
N HIS A 155 17.57 6.59 3.28
CA HIS A 155 18.05 7.97 3.35
C HIS A 155 17.20 8.94 2.51
N GLY A 156 16.32 8.43 1.64
CA GLY A 156 15.53 9.24 0.72
C GLY A 156 16.31 9.67 -0.52
N VAL A 157 15.89 10.78 -1.11
CA VAL A 157 16.46 11.32 -2.35
C VAL A 157 16.87 12.78 -2.23
N ASP A 158 17.74 13.23 -3.13
CA ASP A 158 18.08 14.64 -3.33
C ASP A 158 17.04 15.37 -4.20
N ASP A 159 17.28 16.67 -4.44
CA ASP A 159 16.42 17.52 -5.28
C ASP A 159 16.37 17.06 -6.76
N THR A 160 17.28 16.18 -7.17
CA THR A 160 17.31 15.55 -8.50
C THR A 160 16.66 14.16 -8.51
N TRP A 161 15.98 13.79 -7.43
CA TRP A 161 15.29 12.51 -7.24
C TRP A 161 16.23 11.29 -7.28
N ARG A 162 17.50 11.49 -6.93
CA ARG A 162 18.49 10.42 -6.85
C ARG A 162 18.68 9.96 -5.40
N PRO A 163 18.85 8.66 -5.15
CA PRO A 163 19.09 8.14 -3.81
C PRO A 163 20.30 8.76 -3.11
N LEU A 164 20.12 9.18 -1.87
CA LEU A 164 21.20 9.70 -1.03
C LEU A 164 22.03 8.55 -0.45
N ALA A 165 23.36 8.66 -0.48
CA ALA A 165 24.25 7.67 0.15
C ALA A 165 24.18 7.70 1.68
N SER A 166 23.83 8.85 2.27
CA SER A 166 23.56 9.03 3.70
C SER A 166 22.77 10.32 3.88
N ARG A 167 22.07 10.47 5.01
CA ARG A 167 21.32 11.68 5.34
C ARG A 167 21.94 12.41 6.52
N GLU A 168 22.03 13.74 6.42
CA GLU A 168 22.44 14.58 7.55
C GLU A 168 21.50 14.36 8.75
N GLY A 169 22.07 14.21 9.95
CA GLY A 169 21.29 13.95 11.17
C GLY A 169 20.70 12.54 11.25
N GLU A 170 21.21 11.58 10.48
CA GLU A 170 20.76 10.20 10.53
C GLU A 170 20.85 9.58 11.94
N SER A 171 19.79 8.88 12.32
CA SER A 171 19.69 8.18 13.61
C SER A 171 20.52 6.88 13.63
N ASP A 172 20.95 6.47 14.83
CA ASP A 172 21.61 5.17 15.02
C ASP A 172 20.71 4.00 14.60
N LYS A 173 19.39 4.14 14.75
CA LYS A 173 18.41 3.14 14.30
C LYS A 173 18.46 2.93 12.79
N CYS A 174 18.56 4.01 12.02
CA CYS A 174 18.66 3.94 10.56
C CYS A 174 19.99 3.30 10.12
N ARG A 175 21.11 3.66 10.76
CA ARG A 175 22.40 2.99 10.51
C ARG A 175 22.35 1.50 10.81
N ALA A 176 21.77 1.11 11.94
CA ALA A 176 21.60 -0.29 12.33
C ALA A 176 20.72 -1.05 11.32
N PHE A 177 19.60 -0.44 10.89
CA PHE A 177 18.73 -1.00 9.86
C PHE A 177 19.47 -1.19 8.53
N TYR A 178 20.16 -0.15 8.04
CA TYR A 178 20.88 -0.18 6.78
C TYR A 178 21.96 -1.28 6.75
N GLY A 179 22.70 -1.44 7.85
CA GLY A 179 23.74 -2.46 7.99
C GLY A 179 23.25 -3.89 8.23
N ASP A 180 21.96 -4.10 8.46
CA ASP A 180 21.43 -5.42 8.83
C ASP A 180 21.14 -6.29 7.59
N ASN A 181 22.09 -7.14 7.22
CA ASN A 181 21.92 -8.02 6.05
C ASN A 181 20.75 -9.02 6.19
N THR A 182 20.33 -9.33 7.42
CA THR A 182 19.25 -10.28 7.68
C THR A 182 17.89 -9.68 7.29
N ILE A 183 17.60 -8.42 7.66
CA ILE A 183 16.33 -7.79 7.27
C ILE A 183 16.22 -7.61 5.76
N TRP A 184 17.32 -7.19 5.14
CA TRP A 184 17.42 -7.06 3.68
C TRP A 184 17.19 -8.40 2.97
N LYS A 185 17.74 -9.48 3.51
CA LYS A 185 17.48 -10.82 2.98
C LYS A 185 16.00 -11.20 3.13
N HIS A 186 15.37 -10.91 4.27
CA HIS A 186 13.94 -11.18 4.45
C HIS A 186 13.06 -10.44 3.45
N PHE A 187 13.36 -9.17 3.16
CA PHE A 187 12.64 -8.42 2.13
C PHE A 187 12.78 -9.07 0.76
N GLN A 188 14.01 -9.40 0.36
CA GLN A 188 14.25 -10.05 -0.94
C GLN A 188 13.55 -11.41 -1.04
N ASP A 189 13.67 -12.25 -0.01
CA ASP A 189 13.04 -13.57 0.03
C ASP A 189 11.51 -13.44 -0.04
N LEU A 190 10.92 -12.43 0.63
CA LEU A 190 9.48 -12.15 0.55
C LEU A 190 9.05 -11.69 -0.85
N MET A 191 9.83 -10.84 -1.51
CA MET A 191 9.57 -10.39 -2.89
C MET A 191 9.66 -11.55 -3.89
N ILE A 192 10.57 -12.50 -3.66
CA ILE A 192 10.68 -13.73 -4.46
C ILE A 192 9.48 -14.65 -4.21
N ASP A 193 9.12 -14.88 -2.95
CA ASP A 193 7.98 -15.72 -2.57
C ASP A 193 6.64 -15.15 -3.08
N ALA A 194 6.52 -13.82 -3.15
CA ALA A 194 5.39 -13.12 -3.77
C ALA A 194 5.37 -13.21 -5.30
N GLY A 195 6.46 -13.65 -5.92
CA GLY A 195 6.60 -13.72 -7.38
C GLY A 195 6.85 -12.37 -8.05
N ILE A 196 7.28 -11.34 -7.30
CA ILE A 196 7.64 -10.02 -7.85
C ILE A 196 9.05 -10.05 -8.43
N LEU A 197 9.95 -10.75 -7.73
CA LEU A 197 11.29 -11.04 -8.22
C LEU A 197 11.37 -12.51 -8.59
N VAL A 198 11.91 -12.80 -9.77
CA VAL A 198 12.12 -14.15 -10.28
C VAL A 198 13.59 -14.36 -10.59
N GLN A 199 14.04 -15.62 -10.52
CA GLN A 199 15.39 -15.96 -10.93
C GLN A 199 15.49 -15.91 -12.46
N GLY A 200 16.23 -14.93 -12.96
CA GLY A 200 16.45 -14.70 -14.38
C GLY A 200 17.55 -15.58 -14.96
N SER A 201 18.10 -15.14 -16.09
CA SER A 201 19.27 -15.80 -16.68
C SER A 201 20.51 -15.65 -15.77
N GLY A 202 21.04 -16.78 -15.29
CA GLY A 202 22.16 -16.81 -14.32
C GLY A 202 21.73 -16.67 -12.85
N SER A 203 22.55 -16.02 -12.02
CA SER A 203 22.25 -15.74 -10.60
C SER A 203 21.58 -14.37 -10.39
N LYS A 204 21.12 -13.72 -11.47
CA LYS A 204 20.52 -12.38 -11.42
C LYS A 204 19.01 -12.48 -11.17
N LEU A 205 18.50 -11.61 -10.30
CA LEU A 205 17.05 -11.44 -10.11
C LEU A 205 16.48 -10.50 -11.17
N GLU A 206 15.33 -10.86 -11.70
CA GLU A 206 14.56 -10.11 -12.69
C GLU A 206 13.16 -9.79 -12.13
N VAL A 207 12.52 -8.74 -12.65
CA VAL A 207 11.19 -8.31 -12.20
C VAL A 207 10.12 -9.02 -12.99
N ASP A 208 9.19 -9.70 -12.31
CA ASP A 208 7.97 -10.21 -12.93
C ASP A 208 6.99 -9.06 -13.15
N CYS A 209 6.75 -8.73 -14.41
CA CYS A 209 5.97 -7.54 -14.77
C CYS A 209 4.50 -7.66 -14.34
N GLU A 210 3.91 -8.85 -14.40
CA GLU A 210 2.50 -9.06 -14.15
C GLU A 210 2.16 -9.03 -12.65
N THR A 211 2.98 -9.69 -11.82
CA THR A 211 2.81 -9.64 -10.37
C THR A 211 3.16 -8.28 -9.80
N THR A 212 4.19 -7.61 -10.34
CA THR A 212 4.52 -6.22 -9.97
C THR A 212 3.37 -5.29 -10.32
N LEU A 213 2.79 -5.43 -11.52
CA LEU A 213 1.62 -4.65 -11.93
C LEU A 213 0.43 -4.86 -10.98
N ALA A 214 0.16 -6.11 -10.57
CA ALA A 214 -0.89 -6.39 -9.59
C ALA A 214 -0.64 -5.66 -8.25
N LEU A 215 0.61 -5.61 -7.77
CA LEU A 215 0.97 -4.86 -6.57
C LEU A 215 0.80 -3.34 -6.75
N LEU A 216 1.14 -2.80 -7.92
CA LEU A 216 0.97 -1.37 -8.22
C LEU A 216 -0.53 -0.99 -8.25
N VAL A 217 -1.36 -1.79 -8.91
CA VAL A 217 -2.83 -1.58 -8.90
C VAL A 217 -3.39 -1.69 -7.49
N LEU A 218 -2.99 -2.73 -6.75
CA LEU A 218 -3.37 -2.89 -5.34
C LEU A 218 -3.05 -1.65 -4.51
N THR A 219 -1.83 -1.10 -4.67
CA THR A 219 -1.37 0.08 -3.94
C THR A 219 -2.16 1.34 -4.33
N ALA A 220 -2.49 1.51 -5.61
CA ALA A 220 -3.32 2.62 -6.09
C ALA A 220 -4.73 2.63 -5.49
N LEU A 221 -5.27 1.44 -5.18
CA LEU A 221 -6.66 1.27 -4.77
C LEU A 221 -6.86 1.24 -3.25
N HIS A 222 -5.95 0.63 -2.50
CA HIS A 222 -6.23 0.22 -1.11
C HIS A 222 -6.71 1.37 -0.21
N ASP A 223 -6.13 2.56 -0.37
CA ASP A 223 -6.36 3.71 0.49
C ASP A 223 -7.33 4.74 -0.08
N VAL A 224 -7.83 4.54 -1.30
CA VAL A 224 -8.67 5.55 -1.96
C VAL A 224 -9.99 5.81 -1.21
N MET A 225 -10.48 4.80 -0.49
CA MET A 225 -11.69 4.89 0.33
C MET A 225 -11.47 5.63 1.66
N LYS A 226 -10.24 6.05 2.00
CA LYS A 226 -10.02 7.00 3.10
C LYS A 226 -10.51 8.40 2.77
N VAL A 227 -10.69 8.72 1.49
CA VAL A 227 -11.35 9.95 1.04
C VAL A 227 -12.85 9.80 1.27
N SER A 228 -13.35 10.36 2.37
CA SER A 228 -14.72 10.14 2.88
C SER A 228 -15.84 10.45 1.88
N LEU A 229 -15.61 11.39 0.95
CA LEU A 229 -16.55 11.76 -0.11
C LEU A 229 -16.80 10.64 -1.14
N LEU A 230 -15.93 9.63 -1.19
CA LEU A 230 -16.02 8.51 -2.12
C LEU A 230 -16.70 7.29 -1.52
N LEU A 231 -16.96 7.30 -0.20
CA LEU A 231 -17.51 6.15 0.51
C LEU A 231 -18.86 5.74 -0.10
N PRO A 232 -19.04 4.46 -0.42
CA PRO A 232 -20.23 4.00 -1.08
C PRO A 232 -21.41 3.87 -0.12
N VAL A 233 -22.61 3.99 -0.69
CA VAL A 233 -23.88 3.72 -0.03
C VAL A 233 -24.40 2.35 -0.49
N VAL A 234 -24.81 1.51 0.45
CA VAL A 234 -25.36 0.19 0.14
C VAL A 234 -26.64 0.32 -0.68
N GLN A 235 -26.60 -0.22 -1.89
CA GLN A 235 -27.71 -0.19 -2.82
C GLN A 235 -28.80 -1.19 -2.44
N PRO A 236 -30.08 -0.92 -2.80
CA PRO A 236 -31.19 -1.83 -2.52
C PRO A 236 -30.96 -3.32 -2.87
N PRO A 237 -30.38 -3.70 -4.04
CA PRO A 237 -30.18 -5.11 -4.39
C PRO A 237 -29.09 -5.82 -3.55
N ASP A 238 -28.20 -5.07 -2.88
CA ASP A 238 -27.10 -5.65 -2.11
C ASP A 238 -27.37 -5.73 -0.61
N ALA A 239 -28.49 -5.17 -0.15
CA ALA A 239 -28.81 -5.09 1.27
C ALA A 239 -29.40 -6.43 1.81
N PRO A 240 -29.00 -6.87 3.03
CA PRO A 240 -27.92 -6.31 3.84
C PRO A 240 -26.55 -6.73 3.33
N TYR A 241 -25.59 -5.80 3.37
CA TYR A 241 -24.20 -6.09 3.01
C TYR A 241 -23.32 -6.13 4.26
N ARG A 242 -22.95 -7.33 4.72
CA ARG A 242 -22.07 -7.54 5.88
C ARG A 242 -22.44 -6.74 7.14
N GLY A 243 -23.73 -6.55 7.38
CA GLY A 243 -24.27 -5.81 8.52
C GLY A 243 -24.76 -4.40 8.19
N TYR A 244 -24.37 -3.84 7.04
CA TYR A 244 -24.86 -2.56 6.55
C TYR A 244 -26.23 -2.72 5.88
N LEU A 245 -27.17 -1.84 6.22
CA LEU A 245 -28.52 -1.80 5.69
C LEU A 245 -28.59 -0.99 4.38
N LYS A 246 -29.71 -1.13 3.68
CA LYS A 246 -30.01 -0.30 2.50
C LYS A 246 -29.87 1.18 2.86
N SER A 247 -29.23 1.95 1.96
CA SER A 247 -29.01 3.39 2.09
C SER A 247 -28.07 3.79 3.23
N GLU A 248 -27.40 2.82 3.87
CA GLU A 248 -26.33 3.09 4.84
C GLU A 248 -25.00 3.33 4.12
N VAL A 249 -24.23 4.32 4.59
CA VAL A 249 -22.86 4.57 4.12
C VAL A 249 -21.95 3.49 4.72
N VAL A 250 -21.13 2.86 3.88
CA VAL A 250 -20.08 1.96 4.36
C VAL A 250 -18.93 2.80 4.91
N GLY A 251 -19.00 3.13 6.20
CA GLY A 251 -18.07 4.06 6.86
C GLY A 251 -16.65 3.51 7.12
N ASP A 252 -16.50 2.19 7.12
CA ASP A 252 -15.21 1.53 7.22
C ASP A 252 -14.55 1.44 5.84
N HIS A 253 -13.37 2.05 5.67
CA HIS A 253 -12.70 2.19 4.36
C HIS A 253 -12.30 0.84 3.74
N ASP A 254 -11.85 -0.12 4.55
CA ASP A 254 -11.53 -1.48 4.10
C ASP A 254 -12.81 -2.19 3.60
N MET A 255 -13.92 -2.06 4.33
CA MET A 255 -15.21 -2.60 3.89
C MET A 255 -15.77 -1.87 2.67
N ALA A 256 -15.53 -0.57 2.55
CA ALA A 256 -15.97 0.25 1.43
C ALA A 256 -15.31 -0.18 0.11
N ILE A 257 -13.99 -0.36 0.11
CA ILE A 257 -13.27 -0.81 -1.08
C ILE A 257 -13.71 -2.22 -1.44
N PHE A 258 -13.95 -3.06 -0.44
CA PHE A 258 -14.42 -4.42 -0.63
C PHE A 258 -15.84 -4.49 -1.23
N TYR A 259 -16.76 -3.63 -0.78
CA TYR A 259 -18.10 -3.51 -1.37
C TYR A 259 -18.03 -3.13 -2.86
N LEU A 260 -17.19 -2.16 -3.22
CA LEU A 260 -16.97 -1.76 -4.62
C LEU A 260 -16.38 -2.91 -5.44
N ILE A 261 -15.39 -3.62 -4.91
CA ILE A 261 -14.74 -4.73 -5.60
C ILE A 261 -15.71 -5.89 -5.89
N GLU A 262 -16.58 -6.23 -4.93
CA GLU A 262 -17.52 -7.34 -5.07
C GLU A 262 -18.73 -7.01 -5.96
N ARG A 263 -19.22 -5.78 -5.89
CA ARG A 263 -20.52 -5.40 -6.49
C ARG A 263 -20.39 -4.48 -7.69
N TYR A 264 -19.36 -3.63 -7.72
CA TYR A 264 -19.18 -2.56 -8.70
C TYR A 264 -17.74 -2.43 -9.19
N PRO A 265 -17.07 -3.53 -9.60
CA PRO A 265 -15.65 -3.49 -9.99
C PRO A 265 -15.37 -2.55 -11.18
N GLU A 266 -16.39 -2.24 -11.99
CA GLU A 266 -16.31 -1.29 -13.10
C GLU A 266 -16.00 0.15 -12.65
N LEU A 267 -16.27 0.50 -11.39
CA LEU A 267 -15.92 1.80 -10.82
C LEU A 267 -14.43 1.93 -10.49
N LEU A 268 -13.67 0.83 -10.59
CA LEU A 268 -12.24 0.74 -10.32
C LEU A 268 -11.49 0.34 -11.61
N PRO A 269 -11.20 1.30 -12.51
CA PRO A 269 -10.69 1.01 -13.84
C PRO A 269 -9.35 0.26 -13.83
N SER A 270 -8.44 0.55 -12.89
CA SER A 270 -7.16 -0.18 -12.79
C SER A 270 -7.35 -1.65 -12.43
N LEU A 271 -8.30 -1.99 -11.55
CA LEU A 271 -8.63 -3.38 -11.24
C LEU A 271 -9.24 -4.08 -12.47
N SER A 272 -10.23 -3.46 -13.09
CA SER A 272 -10.94 -4.02 -14.25
C SER A 272 -10.03 -4.28 -15.46
N SER A 273 -8.90 -3.57 -15.55
CA SER A 273 -7.92 -3.69 -16.64
C SER A 273 -6.94 -4.86 -16.47
N LEU A 274 -6.89 -5.50 -15.29
CA LEU A 274 -6.00 -6.63 -15.03
C LEU A 274 -6.53 -7.94 -15.63
N LYS A 275 -5.64 -8.91 -15.85
CA LYS A 275 -6.05 -10.28 -16.18
C LYS A 275 -6.85 -10.91 -15.03
N PRO A 276 -7.78 -11.85 -15.30
CA PRO A 276 -8.66 -12.43 -14.26
C PRO A 276 -7.93 -13.05 -13.06
N ASP A 277 -6.77 -13.66 -13.29
CA ASP A 277 -5.94 -14.25 -12.25
C ASP A 277 -5.30 -13.19 -11.33
N LEU A 278 -4.82 -12.09 -11.89
CA LEU A 278 -4.29 -10.95 -11.15
C LEU A 278 -5.39 -10.18 -10.43
N GLN A 279 -6.54 -9.98 -11.07
CA GLN A 279 -7.73 -9.44 -10.41
C GLN A 279 -8.05 -10.25 -9.16
N SER A 280 -8.10 -11.58 -9.28
CA SER A 280 -8.38 -12.47 -8.16
C SER A 280 -7.39 -12.28 -7.00
N SER A 281 -6.10 -12.11 -7.30
CA SER A 281 -5.09 -11.83 -6.28
C SER A 281 -5.28 -10.46 -5.63
N VAL A 282 -5.52 -9.40 -6.41
CA VAL A 282 -5.77 -8.05 -5.85
C VAL A 282 -7.02 -8.03 -4.99
N ARG A 283 -8.12 -8.63 -5.48
CA ARG A 283 -9.36 -8.79 -4.71
C ARG A 283 -9.07 -9.49 -3.39
N MET A 284 -8.39 -10.63 -3.42
CA MET A 284 -8.09 -11.38 -2.18
C MET A 284 -7.29 -10.55 -1.16
N VAL A 285 -6.33 -9.72 -1.60
CA VAL A 285 -5.59 -8.85 -0.67
C VAL A 285 -6.50 -7.76 -0.09
N LEU A 286 -7.32 -7.11 -0.93
CA LEU A 286 -8.20 -6.00 -0.51
C LEU A 286 -9.44 -6.46 0.29
N SER A 287 -9.94 -7.66 0.04
CA SER A 287 -11.11 -8.23 0.71
C SER A 287 -10.88 -8.57 2.19
N GLY A 288 -9.65 -8.41 2.68
CA GLY A 288 -9.24 -8.64 4.05
C GLY A 288 -9.22 -10.13 4.43
N LEU A 289 -8.07 -10.60 4.93
CA LEU A 289 -7.94 -11.98 5.47
C LEU A 289 -8.49 -12.14 6.90
N ALA A 290 -9.17 -11.10 7.42
CA ALA A 290 -9.54 -10.97 8.83
C ALA A 290 -8.35 -11.32 9.76
N PHE A 291 -7.16 -10.81 9.40
CA PHE A 291 -5.90 -11.17 10.02
C PHE A 291 -5.16 -9.92 10.49
N ASN A 292 -4.83 -9.88 11.78
CA ASN A 292 -3.98 -8.86 12.36
C ASN A 292 -2.61 -9.48 12.68
N ASN A 293 -1.60 -9.18 11.86
CA ASN A 293 -0.25 -9.72 12.04
C ASN A 293 0.39 -9.24 13.36
N GLY A 294 0.02 -8.04 13.84
CA GLY A 294 0.48 -7.52 15.13
C GLY A 294 0.04 -8.41 16.27
N TRP A 295 -1.26 -8.73 16.36
CA TRP A 295 -1.78 -9.63 17.39
C TRP A 295 -1.13 -11.01 17.38
N PHE A 296 -0.75 -11.51 16.20
CA PHE A 296 0.00 -12.76 16.08
C PHE A 296 1.44 -12.62 16.62
N VAL A 297 2.19 -11.64 16.10
CA VAL A 297 3.60 -11.41 16.44
C VAL A 297 3.78 -11.13 17.93
N GLN A 298 2.86 -10.35 18.50
CA GLN A 298 2.87 -9.97 19.91
C GLN A 298 2.27 -11.06 20.82
N ALA A 299 1.63 -12.07 20.22
CA ALA A 299 0.91 -13.14 20.89
C ALA A 299 -0.10 -12.61 21.95
N GLU A 300 -0.77 -11.50 21.68
CA GLU A 300 -1.68 -10.82 22.62
C GLU A 300 -3.07 -11.49 22.66
N ALA A 301 -3.52 -12.04 21.54
CA ALA A 301 -4.83 -12.69 21.42
C ALA A 301 -4.73 -14.23 21.33
N PRO A 302 -5.78 -14.97 21.72
CA PRO A 302 -5.83 -16.43 21.57
C PRO A 302 -5.65 -16.86 20.10
N PRO A 303 -5.03 -18.03 19.83
CA PRO A 303 -4.73 -18.46 18.46
C PRO A 303 -5.95 -18.46 17.52
N GLY A 304 -7.10 -18.94 18.01
CA GLY A 304 -8.32 -18.99 17.22
C GLY A 304 -8.92 -17.62 16.87
N ALA A 305 -8.67 -16.58 17.68
CA ALA A 305 -9.14 -15.23 17.38
C ALA A 305 -8.28 -14.56 16.29
N VAL A 306 -7.00 -14.92 16.23
CA VAL A 306 -6.02 -14.31 15.31
C VAL A 306 -5.92 -15.08 13.99
N LEU A 307 -5.91 -16.41 14.04
CA LEU A 307 -5.50 -17.25 12.91
C LEU A 307 -6.66 -17.93 12.16
N ARG A 308 -7.88 -17.93 12.72
CA ARG A 308 -9.02 -18.65 12.12
C ARG A 308 -9.43 -18.08 10.76
N GLY A 309 -9.49 -16.76 10.61
CA GLY A 309 -9.88 -16.10 9.35
C GLY A 309 -8.92 -16.45 8.22
N ILE A 310 -7.63 -16.20 8.44
CA ILE A 310 -6.58 -16.51 7.46
C ILE A 310 -6.46 -18.02 7.19
N LYS A 311 -6.67 -18.88 8.19
CA LYS A 311 -6.71 -20.33 7.98
C LYS A 311 -7.88 -20.76 7.12
N ALA A 312 -9.07 -20.20 7.33
CA ALA A 312 -10.24 -20.50 6.49
C ALA A 312 -9.99 -20.11 5.03
N ALA A 313 -9.30 -18.98 4.79
CA ALA A 313 -8.86 -18.56 3.46
C ALA A 313 -7.80 -19.52 2.85
N ILE A 314 -6.79 -19.94 3.63
CA ILE A 314 -5.73 -20.88 3.19
C ILE A 314 -6.30 -22.27 2.84
N THR A 315 -7.27 -22.75 3.62
CA THR A 315 -7.82 -24.11 3.50
C THR A 315 -9.06 -24.20 2.60
N SER A 316 -9.48 -23.09 1.97
CA SER A 316 -10.67 -23.02 1.10
C SER A 316 -11.97 -23.51 1.77
N GLN A 317 -12.12 -23.33 3.08
CA GLN A 317 -13.36 -23.71 3.78
C GLN A 317 -14.54 -22.78 3.45
N ASN A 318 -14.28 -21.64 2.80
CA ASN A 318 -15.30 -20.78 2.19
C ASN A 318 -15.60 -21.28 0.76
N LYS A 319 -16.79 -21.86 0.58
CA LYS A 319 -17.22 -22.63 -0.61
C LYS A 319 -17.30 -21.85 -1.95
N SER A 320 -16.92 -20.57 -2.00
CA SER A 320 -17.00 -19.73 -3.21
C SER A 320 -15.66 -19.25 -3.76
N ASP A 321 -14.55 -19.39 -3.03
CA ASP A 321 -13.33 -18.66 -3.35
C ASP A 321 -12.16 -19.60 -3.74
N ARG A 322 -11.40 -19.16 -4.75
CA ARG A 322 -10.15 -19.78 -5.18
C ARG A 322 -9.24 -20.06 -3.98
N LYS A 323 -8.58 -21.23 -3.98
CA LYS A 323 -7.56 -21.55 -2.98
C LYS A 323 -6.43 -20.52 -2.97
N LEU A 324 -6.23 -19.92 -1.81
CA LEU A 324 -5.15 -18.98 -1.47
C LEU A 324 -3.80 -19.69 -1.69
N THR A 325 -2.98 -19.18 -2.61
CA THR A 325 -1.66 -19.76 -2.90
C THR A 325 -0.57 -19.18 -1.99
N LYS A 326 0.59 -19.85 -1.86
CA LYS A 326 1.75 -19.27 -1.15
C LYS A 326 2.15 -17.90 -1.72
N ARG A 327 2.09 -17.76 -3.05
CA ARG A 327 2.36 -16.50 -3.75
C ARG A 327 1.39 -15.41 -3.33
N ASP A 328 0.09 -15.72 -3.32
CA ASP A 328 -0.98 -14.80 -2.93
C ASP A 328 -0.81 -14.33 -1.47
N LEU A 329 -0.49 -15.24 -0.54
CA LEU A 329 -0.19 -14.88 0.85
C LEU A 329 1.04 -13.96 0.96
N SER A 330 2.07 -14.25 0.18
CA SER A 330 3.31 -13.47 0.21
C SER A 330 3.10 -12.09 -0.41
N LEU A 331 2.27 -11.97 -1.45
CA LEU A 331 1.85 -10.70 -2.03
C LEU A 331 1.10 -9.83 -1.01
N TYR A 332 0.20 -10.41 -0.21
CA TYR A 332 -0.44 -9.72 0.92
C TYR A 332 0.59 -9.12 1.88
N PHE A 333 1.62 -9.89 2.25
CA PHE A 333 2.67 -9.39 3.15
C PHE A 333 3.58 -8.35 2.51
N VAL A 334 3.86 -8.43 1.20
CA VAL A 334 4.58 -7.37 0.48
C VAL A 334 3.78 -6.07 0.51
N HIS A 335 2.48 -6.14 0.23
CA HIS A 335 1.62 -4.96 0.30
C HIS A 335 1.60 -4.37 1.70
N TRP A 336 1.37 -5.18 2.75
CA TRP A 336 1.44 -4.73 4.13
C TRP A 336 2.79 -4.07 4.49
N LEU A 337 3.91 -4.66 4.04
CA LEU A 337 5.24 -4.12 4.28
C LEU A 337 5.42 -2.75 3.61
N THR A 338 4.99 -2.62 2.36
CA THR A 338 5.16 -1.40 1.57
C THR A 338 4.22 -0.28 2.02
N ASP A 339 2.98 -0.60 2.39
CA ASP A 339 2.07 0.34 3.06
C ASP A 339 2.65 0.85 4.38
N LEU A 340 3.13 -0.06 5.25
CA LEU A 340 3.78 0.33 6.50
C LEU A 340 5.04 1.17 6.27
N ALA A 341 5.81 0.87 5.22
CA ALA A 341 6.98 1.66 4.81
C ALA A 341 6.60 3.10 4.39
N GLY A 342 5.43 3.25 3.75
CA GLY A 342 4.85 4.52 3.31
C GLY A 342 4.10 5.30 4.39
N ALA A 343 3.93 4.78 5.62
CA ALA A 343 3.06 5.36 6.63
C ALA A 343 3.39 6.81 7.08
N GLU A 344 4.59 7.31 6.77
CA GLU A 344 4.95 8.71 7.04
C GLU A 344 4.69 9.58 5.80
N PRO A 345 4.00 10.74 5.91
CA PRO A 345 3.63 11.60 4.78
C PRO A 345 4.82 12.47 4.30
N SER A 346 5.98 11.84 4.15
CA SER A 346 7.24 12.44 3.71
C SER A 346 8.02 11.48 2.80
N PRO A 347 7.41 11.03 1.69
CA PRO A 347 7.92 9.93 0.85
C PRO A 347 9.34 10.16 0.32
N LEU A 348 9.80 11.40 0.16
CA LEU A 348 11.13 11.70 -0.37
C LEU A 348 12.25 11.56 0.67
N LEU A 349 11.91 11.40 1.95
CA LEU A 349 12.88 11.19 3.03
C LEU A 349 13.21 9.71 3.25
N GLY A 350 12.65 8.80 2.43
CA GLY A 350 12.78 7.36 2.61
C GLY A 350 11.68 6.77 3.50
N CYS A 351 11.79 5.48 3.81
CA CYS A 351 10.79 4.72 4.57
C CYS A 351 10.97 4.88 6.09
N LEU A 352 10.81 6.11 6.59
CA LEU A 352 11.11 6.50 7.98
C LEU A 352 10.41 5.65 9.04
N LYS A 353 9.21 5.16 8.73
CA LYS A 353 8.47 4.29 9.63
C LYS A 353 9.28 3.06 9.99
N LEU A 354 9.90 2.41 9.01
CA LEU A 354 10.65 1.18 9.20
C LEU A 354 12.09 1.43 9.64
N THR A 355 12.72 2.48 9.10
CA THR A 355 14.16 2.69 9.27
C THR A 355 14.50 3.42 10.57
N SER A 356 13.56 4.20 11.12
CA SER A 356 13.83 5.06 12.28
C SER A 356 12.83 4.93 13.43
N GLN A 357 11.55 4.62 13.14
CA GLN A 357 10.52 4.62 14.17
C GLN A 357 10.21 3.23 14.73
N LEU A 358 10.00 2.25 13.86
CA LEU A 358 9.68 0.88 14.25
C LEU A 358 10.95 0.18 14.77
N PRO A 359 10.92 -0.45 15.96
CA PRO A 359 12.07 -1.21 16.42
C PRO A 359 12.42 -2.35 15.47
N LEU A 360 13.69 -2.43 15.05
CA LEU A 360 14.17 -3.47 14.13
C LEU A 360 13.86 -4.91 14.61
N PRO A 361 13.98 -5.25 15.92
CA PRO A 361 13.58 -6.58 16.40
C PRO A 361 12.10 -6.88 16.19
N VAL A 362 11.24 -5.87 16.32
CA VAL A 362 9.80 -6.00 16.06
C VAL A 362 9.57 -6.28 14.59
N LEU A 363 10.19 -5.50 13.68
CA LEU A 363 10.06 -5.74 12.24
C LEU A 363 10.55 -7.14 11.83
N LYS A 364 11.70 -7.59 12.34
CA LYS A 364 12.19 -8.96 12.09
C LYS A 364 11.17 -10.02 12.51
N SER A 365 10.51 -9.80 13.64
CA SER A 365 9.45 -10.68 14.13
C SER A 365 8.27 -10.78 13.16
N PHE A 366 7.87 -9.65 12.56
CA PHE A 366 6.84 -9.62 11.51
C PHE A 366 7.29 -10.38 10.26
N MET A 367 8.54 -10.18 9.81
CA MET A 367 9.07 -10.89 8.64
C MET A 367 9.16 -12.40 8.87
N GLU A 368 9.59 -12.82 10.06
CA GLU A 368 9.67 -14.23 10.44
C GLU A 368 8.29 -14.87 10.63
N SER A 369 7.26 -14.09 10.94
CA SER A 369 5.90 -14.59 11.19
C SER A 369 5.30 -15.29 9.95
N VAL A 370 5.67 -14.83 8.75
CA VAL A 370 5.16 -15.34 7.46
C VAL A 370 5.35 -16.85 7.31
N LYS A 371 6.52 -17.39 7.71
CA LYS A 371 6.82 -18.83 7.61
C LYS A 371 5.95 -19.69 8.55
N TYR A 372 5.41 -19.11 9.61
CA TYR A 372 4.49 -19.79 10.53
C TYR A 372 3.07 -19.75 9.99
N ILE A 373 2.66 -18.63 9.43
CA ILE A 373 1.32 -18.46 8.85
C ILE A 373 1.11 -19.45 7.69
N GLN A 374 2.15 -19.68 6.89
CA GLN A 374 2.13 -20.70 5.83
C GLN A 374 1.86 -22.12 6.36
N GLN A 375 2.18 -22.43 7.63
CA GLN A 375 1.93 -23.76 8.23
C GLN A 375 0.45 -24.00 8.55
N LEU A 376 -0.40 -22.97 8.52
CA LEU A 376 -1.85 -23.12 8.75
C LEU A 376 -2.56 -23.99 7.70
N ALA A 377 -1.90 -24.26 6.57
CA ALA A 377 -2.38 -25.21 5.57
C ALA A 377 -2.55 -26.62 6.17
N ASP A 378 -1.64 -27.02 7.06
CA ASP A 378 -1.55 -28.40 7.55
C ASP A 378 -1.62 -28.50 9.09
N ARG A 379 -1.61 -27.37 9.80
CA ARG A 379 -1.57 -27.31 11.27
C ARG A 379 -2.76 -26.57 11.88
N THR A 380 -3.05 -26.88 13.12
CA THR A 380 -4.00 -26.11 13.94
C THR A 380 -3.43 -24.73 14.30
N GLU A 381 -4.33 -23.79 14.56
CA GLU A 381 -4.01 -22.45 15.02
C GLU A 381 -3.14 -22.51 16.29
N THR A 382 -3.45 -23.43 17.18
CA THR A 382 -2.69 -23.69 18.41
C THR A 382 -1.28 -24.20 18.12
N GLU A 383 -1.12 -25.21 17.26
CA GLU A 383 0.20 -25.74 16.90
C GLU A 383 1.09 -24.70 16.23
N VAL A 384 0.51 -23.85 15.37
CA VAL A 384 1.23 -22.74 14.74
C VAL A 384 1.69 -21.71 15.78
N MET A 385 0.81 -21.28 16.68
CA MET A 385 1.17 -20.35 17.75
C MET A 385 2.23 -20.94 18.68
N GLU A 386 2.11 -22.20 19.08
CA GLU A 386 3.13 -22.85 19.92
C GLU A 386 4.48 -22.96 19.23
N SER A 387 4.50 -23.29 17.93
CA SER A 387 5.71 -23.36 17.12
C SER A 387 6.41 -22.00 17.07
N TYR A 388 5.64 -20.93 16.84
CA TYR A 388 6.13 -19.56 16.86
C TYR A 388 6.71 -19.18 18.24
N LEU A 389 5.96 -19.39 19.32
CA LEU A 389 6.41 -19.06 20.68
C LEU A 389 7.67 -19.84 21.11
N LYS A 390 7.77 -21.11 20.74
CA LYS A 390 8.95 -21.94 21.03
C LYS A 390 10.20 -21.41 20.30
N ASP A 391 10.06 -20.96 19.05
CA ASP A 391 11.18 -20.37 18.31
C ASP A 391 11.58 -19.02 18.90
N ARG A 392 10.59 -18.16 19.19
CA ARG A 392 10.83 -16.87 19.85
C ARG A 392 11.56 -17.01 21.19
N TRP A 393 11.22 -18.01 21.99
CA TRP A 393 11.91 -18.30 23.23
C TRP A 393 13.36 -18.71 23.04
N ARG A 394 13.63 -19.62 22.10
CA ARG A 394 14.98 -20.13 21.83
C ARG A 394 15.89 -19.05 21.26
N ASN A 395 15.33 -18.15 20.47
CA ASN A 395 16.07 -17.08 19.79
C ASN A 395 16.03 -15.75 20.55
N ALA A 396 15.50 -15.74 21.77
CA ALA A 396 15.43 -14.54 22.60
C ALA A 396 16.82 -14.01 22.94
N GLN A 397 16.95 -12.68 22.95
CA GLN A 397 18.15 -11.98 23.37
C GLN A 397 17.78 -10.98 24.48
N PRO A 398 18.31 -11.13 25.70
CA PRO A 398 19.22 -12.19 26.15
C PRO A 398 18.56 -13.59 26.20
N PRO A 399 19.34 -14.68 26.20
CA PRO A 399 18.81 -16.03 26.31
C PRO A 399 17.96 -16.24 27.58
N MET A 400 16.77 -16.82 27.43
CA MET A 400 15.79 -16.98 28.52
C MET A 400 15.91 -18.29 29.30
N GLY A 401 16.87 -19.16 28.94
CA GLY A 401 17.03 -20.48 29.54
C GLY A 401 16.09 -21.54 28.94
N PRO A 402 15.84 -22.67 29.64
CA PRO A 402 15.02 -23.76 29.12
C PRO A 402 13.57 -23.32 28.87
N LEU A 403 12.91 -23.98 27.92
CA LEU A 403 11.50 -23.74 27.64
C LEU A 403 10.66 -23.98 28.92
N PRO A 404 9.74 -23.06 29.27
CA PRO A 404 8.84 -23.24 30.39
C PRO A 404 8.05 -24.54 30.27
N SER A 405 7.82 -25.21 31.39
CA SER A 405 7.01 -26.42 31.48
C SER A 405 5.91 -26.27 32.54
N GLY A 406 4.91 -27.15 32.48
CA GLY A 406 3.75 -27.12 33.39
C GLY A 406 2.63 -26.17 32.95
N PRO A 407 1.60 -25.99 33.81
CA PRO A 407 0.37 -25.26 33.46
C PRO A 407 0.58 -23.79 33.06
N GLU A 408 1.67 -23.17 33.55
CA GLU A 408 1.99 -21.76 33.29
C GLU A 408 2.86 -21.56 32.05
N ALA A 409 3.28 -22.64 31.38
CA ALA A 409 4.29 -22.57 30.31
C ALA A 409 3.88 -21.61 29.19
N LEU A 410 2.63 -21.68 28.74
CA LEU A 410 2.10 -20.83 27.68
C LEU A 410 2.02 -19.35 28.10
N ALA A 411 1.67 -19.06 29.36
CA ALA A 411 1.64 -17.69 29.86
C ALA A 411 3.05 -17.10 29.88
N LYS A 412 4.03 -17.86 30.38
CA LYS A 412 5.44 -17.45 30.43
C LYS A 412 6.03 -17.21 29.05
N THR A 413 5.75 -18.08 28.07
CA THR A 413 6.24 -17.89 26.70
C THR A 413 5.57 -16.72 25.99
N ARG A 414 4.30 -16.41 26.26
CA ARG A 414 3.63 -15.21 25.70
C ARG A 414 4.15 -13.90 26.28
N LEU A 415 4.49 -13.85 27.58
CA LEU A 415 5.07 -12.66 28.20
C LEU A 415 6.39 -12.25 27.52
N LEU A 416 7.17 -13.22 27.05
CA LEU A 416 8.39 -12.93 26.27
C LEU A 416 8.10 -12.09 25.03
N CYS A 417 7.04 -12.41 24.27
CA CYS A 417 6.69 -11.61 23.10
C CYS A 417 6.39 -10.18 23.54
N ILE A 418 5.56 -9.99 24.57
CA ILE A 418 5.13 -8.67 25.05
C ILE A 418 6.30 -7.82 25.56
N PHE A 419 7.24 -8.40 26.30
CA PHE A 419 8.35 -7.65 26.92
C PHE A 419 9.63 -7.59 26.06
N GLY A 420 9.89 -8.59 25.22
CA GLY A 420 11.05 -8.64 24.33
C GLY A 420 10.95 -7.74 23.08
N MET A 421 9.84 -7.02 22.94
CA MET A 421 9.61 -6.04 21.87
C MET A 421 9.86 -4.58 22.31
N ARG A 422 10.27 -4.34 23.55
CA ARG A 422 10.59 -3.01 24.09
C ARG A 422 12.05 -2.64 23.93
#